data_AF-A0AAE3VHZ3-F1
#
_entry.id   AF-A0AAE3VHZ3-F1
#
_cell.length_a   1.000
_cell.length_b   1.000
_cell.length_c   1.000
_cell.angle_alpha   90.00
_cell.angle_beta   90.00
_cell.angle_gamma   90.00
#
_symmetry.space_group_name_H-M   'P 1'
#
loop_
_entity.id
_entity.type
_entity.pdbx_description
1 polymer ?
#
loop_
_entity_poly.entity_id
_entity_poly.type
_entity_poly.pdbx_seq_one_letter_code
_entity_poly.pdbx_strand_id
1 'polypeptide(L)'
;MDAIYYQQGNSLDYTPTSAVGAGDVIALQNNYWGVAKLDIAANALGCLAVAGVFKVGKPAGAIAFGALLYWNALTKQAQTTPIDNAYIGRAAAAAGDDDADVLLALNASNIGTVSAPEAQAEPAPSAADVTPTVGNAPTATNAADVTVTGTYADDDDALEAAINANRADVAAILTWAGAAKTDIGALATNLNKINDDIAAIVAKLKTAGIFE
;
A
#
# COMPACT_ATOMS: atom_id res chain seq x y z
N MET A 1 22.23 46.84 -12.01
CA MET A 1 22.85 45.84 -11.12
C MET A 1 21.84 45.64 -10.02
N ASP A 2 21.11 44.53 -10.10
CA ASP A 2 19.73 44.51 -9.59
C ASP A 2 19.61 43.74 -8.26
N ALA A 3 20.64 42.98 -7.87
CA ALA A 3 20.78 42.38 -6.54
C ALA A 3 22.26 42.11 -6.19
N ILE A 4 22.61 42.23 -4.91
CA ILE A 4 23.90 41.85 -4.33
C ILE A 4 23.61 40.87 -3.18
N TYR A 5 24.34 39.76 -3.12
CA TYR A 5 24.25 38.85 -1.98
C TYR A 5 24.78 39.54 -0.72
N TYR A 6 23.95 39.61 0.32
CA TYR A 6 24.31 40.24 1.60
C TYR A 6 24.64 39.17 2.66
N GLN A 7 23.74 38.20 2.90
CA GLN A 7 23.95 37.12 3.88
C GLN A 7 22.94 35.97 3.73
N GLN A 8 23.16 34.87 4.46
CA GLN A 8 22.33 33.65 4.46
C GLN A 8 20.89 33.86 4.99
N GLY A 9 20.65 34.89 5.81
CA GLY A 9 19.31 35.23 6.30
C GLY A 9 18.87 34.54 7.59
N ASN A 10 19.73 33.76 8.25
CA ASN A 10 19.40 33.11 9.53
C ASN A 10 19.45 34.08 10.72
N SER A 11 20.18 35.18 10.58
CA SER A 11 20.26 36.25 11.57
C SER A 11 20.24 37.59 10.85
N LEU A 12 19.66 38.62 11.46
CA LEU A 12 19.53 39.96 10.90
C LEU A 12 20.21 40.96 11.83
N ASP A 13 20.97 41.88 11.24
CA ASP A 13 21.57 43.00 11.97
C ASP A 13 20.46 43.89 12.53
N TYR A 14 20.56 44.20 13.83
CA TYR A 14 19.54 44.96 14.54
C TYR A 14 20.20 45.91 15.53
N THR A 15 19.78 47.17 15.50
CA THR A 15 20.23 48.22 16.42
C THR A 15 19.02 48.68 17.25
N PRO A 16 18.87 48.21 18.49
CA PRO A 16 17.71 48.58 19.31
C PRO A 16 17.88 49.98 19.91
N THR A 17 16.77 50.69 20.10
CA THR A 17 16.76 52.00 20.78
C THR A 17 16.88 51.87 22.31
N SER A 18 16.51 50.72 22.87
CA SER A 18 16.63 50.35 24.28
C SER A 18 17.45 49.06 24.41
N ALA A 19 18.04 48.79 25.58
CA ALA A 19 18.77 47.54 25.77
C ALA A 19 17.82 46.33 25.62
N VAL A 20 18.27 45.30 24.90
CA VAL A 20 17.55 44.05 24.67
C VAL A 20 18.34 42.92 25.31
N GLY A 21 17.69 42.09 26.12
CA GLY A 21 18.32 40.95 26.76
C GLY A 21 18.37 39.72 25.86
N ALA A 22 19.27 38.78 26.16
CA ALA A 22 19.29 37.48 25.56
C ALA A 22 17.96 36.74 25.82
N GLY A 23 17.37 36.17 24.77
CA GLY A 23 16.08 35.50 24.79
C GLY A 23 14.88 36.42 24.58
N ASP A 24 15.07 37.75 24.54
CA ASP A 24 13.96 38.66 24.24
C ASP A 24 13.50 38.48 22.79
N VAL A 25 12.17 38.41 22.65
CA VAL A 25 11.46 38.28 21.38
C VAL A 25 11.05 39.68 20.92
N ILE A 26 11.54 40.08 19.76
CA ILE A 26 11.36 41.42 19.19
C ILE A 26 10.54 41.34 17.91
N ALA A 27 9.50 42.16 17.82
CA ALA A 27 8.74 42.37 16.59
C ALA A 27 9.51 43.34 15.68
N LEU A 28 9.85 42.91 14.46
CA LEU A 28 10.64 43.71 13.51
C LEU A 28 9.76 44.56 12.59
N GLN A 29 8.68 43.98 12.02
CA GLN A 29 7.57 44.61 11.25
C GLN A 29 6.74 43.52 10.55
N ASN A 30 5.50 43.81 10.14
CA ASN A 30 4.65 42.92 9.31
C ASN A 30 4.59 41.45 9.77
N ASN A 31 4.45 41.23 11.08
CA ASN A 31 4.45 39.89 11.72
C ASN A 31 5.75 39.10 11.52
N TYR A 32 6.86 39.79 11.33
CA TYR A 32 8.20 39.21 11.30
C TYR A 32 8.88 39.40 12.66
N TRP A 33 9.41 38.31 13.20
CA TRP A 33 9.92 38.26 14.56
C TRP A 33 11.39 37.87 14.59
N GLY A 34 12.11 38.40 15.57
CA GLY A 34 13.50 38.06 15.85
C GLY A 34 13.70 37.74 17.32
N VAL A 35 14.62 36.84 17.62
CA VAL A 35 15.02 36.51 19.00
C VAL A 35 16.46 36.91 19.22
N ALA A 36 16.74 37.69 20.27
CA ALA A 36 18.09 38.06 20.63
C ALA A 36 18.82 36.85 21.22
N LYS A 37 19.97 36.45 20.65
CA LYS A 37 20.79 35.34 21.18
C LYS A 37 21.75 35.78 22.28
N LEU A 38 22.06 37.07 22.33
CA LEU A 38 23.00 37.71 23.25
C LEU A 38 22.39 39.05 23.68
N ASP A 39 22.85 39.60 24.80
CA ASP A 39 22.46 40.93 25.24
C ASP A 39 22.96 41.99 24.23
N ILE A 40 22.09 42.92 23.86
CA ILE A 40 22.38 44.02 22.94
C ILE A 40 22.14 45.33 23.69
N ALA A 41 23.20 46.12 23.86
CA ALA A 41 23.08 47.44 24.46
C ALA A 41 22.28 48.41 23.58
N ALA A 42 21.63 49.40 24.19
CA ALA A 42 20.93 50.44 23.45
C ALA A 42 21.88 51.17 22.48
N ASN A 43 21.43 51.39 21.25
CA ASN A 43 22.17 52.05 20.16
C ASN A 43 23.46 51.34 19.74
N ALA A 44 23.65 50.07 20.11
CA ALA A 44 24.75 49.22 19.64
C ALA A 44 24.27 48.27 18.54
N LEU A 45 25.14 47.97 17.58
CA LEU A 45 24.86 46.97 16.56
C LEU A 45 24.90 45.57 17.18
N GLY A 46 23.79 44.86 17.10
CA GLY A 46 23.68 43.46 17.46
C GLY A 46 23.02 42.63 16.35
N CYS A 47 22.66 41.38 16.66
CA CYS A 47 21.98 40.50 15.73
C CYS A 47 20.80 39.78 16.38
N LEU A 48 19.69 39.67 15.65
CA LEU A 48 18.56 38.83 16.01
C LEU A 48 18.56 37.56 15.17
N ALA A 49 18.26 36.42 15.77
CA ALA A 49 17.96 35.21 15.01
C ALA A 49 16.52 35.30 14.48
N VAL A 50 16.36 35.11 13.17
CA VAL A 50 15.05 35.19 12.48
C VAL A 50 14.58 33.83 11.94
N ALA A 51 15.41 32.79 12.11
CA ALA A 51 15.10 31.41 11.79
C ALA A 51 15.71 30.48 12.87
N GLY A 52 15.06 29.35 13.11
CA GLY A 52 15.49 28.34 14.08
C GLY A 52 14.37 27.89 15.01
N VAL A 53 14.70 26.95 15.91
CA VAL A 53 13.78 26.45 16.94
C VAL A 53 14.23 26.98 18.31
N PHE A 54 13.32 27.66 19.01
CA PHE A 54 13.57 28.25 20.32
C PHE A 54 12.65 27.64 21.37
N LYS A 55 13.13 27.49 22.59
CA LYS A 55 12.30 27.08 23.71
C LYS A 55 11.69 28.33 24.34
N VAL A 56 10.37 28.43 24.36
CA VAL A 56 9.61 29.58 24.88
C VAL A 56 8.55 29.12 25.87
N GLY A 57 8.23 29.96 26.85
CA GLY A 57 7.17 29.65 27.82
C GLY A 57 5.80 29.59 27.17
N LYS A 58 4.92 28.73 27.69
CA LYS A 58 3.51 28.62 27.27
C LYS A 58 2.55 28.78 28.46
N PRO A 59 1.30 29.20 28.25
CA PRO A 59 0.26 29.09 29.26
C PRO A 59 -0.11 27.61 29.49
N ALA A 60 -0.89 27.33 30.54
CA ALA A 60 -1.41 26.00 30.81
C ALA A 60 -2.23 25.48 29.61
N GLY A 61 -2.08 24.18 29.32
CA GLY A 61 -2.77 23.50 28.23
C GLY A 61 -1.81 22.90 27.19
N ALA A 62 -2.25 21.81 26.58
CA ALA A 62 -1.49 21.06 25.61
C ALA A 62 -1.39 21.82 24.27
N ILE A 63 -0.21 21.76 23.68
CA ILE A 63 0.05 22.28 22.33
C ILE A 63 0.49 21.11 21.46
N ALA A 64 -0.31 20.82 20.44
CA ALA A 64 0.01 19.78 19.46
C ALA A 64 1.20 20.19 18.59
N PHE A 65 1.96 19.20 18.10
CA PHE A 65 2.99 19.43 17.09
C PHE A 65 2.41 20.16 15.88
N GLY A 66 3.11 21.20 15.40
CA GLY A 66 2.69 21.99 14.26
C GLY A 66 1.53 22.97 14.53
N ALA A 67 1.05 23.10 15.76
CA ALA A 67 0.05 24.12 16.10
C ALA A 67 0.57 25.54 15.79
N LEU A 68 -0.33 26.44 15.37
CA LEU A 68 0.00 27.85 15.19
C LEU A 68 0.24 28.49 16.55
N LEU A 69 1.33 29.25 16.66
CA LEU A 69 1.71 29.96 17.86
C LEU A 69 1.66 31.47 17.63
N TYR A 70 1.07 32.16 18.60
CA TYR A 70 0.96 33.60 18.67
C TYR A 70 1.72 34.09 19.90
N TRP A 71 2.47 35.17 19.73
CA TRP A 71 3.26 35.75 20.81
C TRP A 71 2.42 36.73 21.61
N ASN A 72 2.32 36.51 22.92
CA ASN A 72 1.70 37.46 23.83
C ASN A 72 2.76 38.37 24.43
N ALA A 73 2.79 39.64 23.99
CA ALA A 73 3.76 40.62 24.46
C ALA A 73 3.61 41.00 25.94
N LEU A 74 2.43 40.79 26.53
CA LEU A 74 2.17 41.10 27.94
C LEU A 74 2.68 39.99 28.87
N THR A 75 2.42 38.74 28.54
CA THR A 75 2.82 37.59 29.37
C THR A 75 4.18 37.00 28.98
N LYS A 76 4.74 37.42 27.85
CA LYS A 76 5.97 36.87 27.24
C LYS A 76 5.88 35.35 27.01
N GLN A 77 4.72 34.88 26.55
CA GLN A 77 4.45 33.47 26.30
C GLN A 77 3.88 33.24 24.90
N ALA A 78 4.13 32.04 24.36
CA ALA A 78 3.52 31.58 23.12
C ALA A 78 2.22 30.83 23.41
N GLN A 79 1.14 31.19 22.70
CA GLN A 79 -0.19 30.62 22.88
C GLN A 79 -0.82 30.24 21.53
N THR A 80 -1.82 29.35 21.54
CA THR A 80 -2.53 28.91 20.34
C THR A 80 -3.72 29.82 19.98
N THR A 81 -4.21 30.61 20.93
CA THR A 81 -5.26 31.60 20.71
C THR A 81 -4.68 32.83 20.01
N PRO A 82 -5.21 33.22 18.82
CA PRO A 82 -4.78 34.43 18.14
C PRO A 82 -4.94 35.66 19.04
N ILE A 83 -3.89 36.48 19.10
CA ILE A 83 -3.89 37.77 19.81
C ILE A 83 -3.19 38.78 18.92
N ASP A 84 -3.81 39.96 18.73
CA ASP A 84 -3.26 41.12 18.00
C ASP A 84 -2.60 40.81 16.65
N ASN A 85 -3.05 39.75 15.98
CA ASN A 85 -2.45 39.21 14.76
C ASN A 85 -0.93 38.88 14.90
N ALA A 86 -0.44 38.66 16.12
CA ALA A 86 0.95 38.46 16.48
C ALA A 86 1.42 37.01 16.24
N TYR A 87 1.23 36.51 15.02
CA TYR A 87 1.69 35.18 14.63
C TYR A 87 3.21 35.12 14.61
N ILE A 88 3.81 34.22 15.39
CA ILE A 88 5.27 34.11 15.57
C ILE A 88 5.85 32.85 14.92
N GLY A 89 5.03 31.80 14.73
CA GLY A 89 5.50 30.56 14.12
C GLY A 89 4.68 29.34 14.51
N ARG A 90 5.32 28.17 14.53
CA ARG A 90 4.65 26.88 14.80
C ARG A 90 5.35 26.08 15.88
N ALA A 91 4.60 25.22 16.56
CA ALA A 91 5.17 24.27 17.51
C ALA A 91 6.02 23.22 16.77
N ALA A 92 7.30 23.11 17.13
CA ALA A 92 8.26 22.15 16.59
C ALA A 92 8.29 20.83 17.39
N ALA A 93 7.59 20.75 18.52
CA ALA A 93 7.34 19.55 19.31
C ALA A 93 5.96 19.66 19.96
N ALA A 94 5.34 18.52 20.27
CA ALA A 94 4.17 18.53 21.14
C ALA A 94 4.60 18.85 22.58
N ALA A 95 3.83 19.67 23.27
CA ALA A 95 4.01 20.00 24.69
C ALA A 95 2.73 19.61 25.44
N GLY A 96 2.88 18.82 26.50
CA GLY A 96 1.78 18.36 27.35
C GLY A 96 1.20 19.49 28.20
N ASP A 97 0.10 19.18 28.91
CA ASP A 97 -0.59 20.17 29.76
C ASP A 97 0.32 20.74 30.85
N ASP A 98 1.14 19.89 31.47
CA ASP A 98 2.03 20.23 32.58
C ASP A 98 3.37 20.86 32.15
N ASP A 99 3.68 20.85 30.85
CA ASP A 99 4.92 21.45 30.35
C ASP A 99 4.85 22.98 30.46
N ALA A 100 5.89 23.59 31.02
CA ALA A 100 6.00 25.05 31.10
C ALA A 100 6.47 25.69 29.78
N ASP A 101 7.09 24.90 28.90
CA ASP A 101 7.76 25.35 27.69
C ASP A 101 7.24 24.64 26.44
N VAL A 102 7.35 25.31 25.29
CA VAL A 102 7.13 24.74 23.95
C VAL A 102 8.31 25.06 23.05
N LEU A 103 8.63 24.14 22.13
CA LEU A 103 9.59 24.40 21.06
C LEU A 103 8.89 25.18 19.94
N LEU A 104 9.34 26.40 19.68
CA LEU A 104 8.82 27.32 18.66
C LEU A 104 9.76 27.34 17.45
N ALA A 105 9.26 26.89 16.30
CA ALA A 105 9.86 27.17 15.00
C ALA A 105 9.52 28.62 14.58
N LEU A 106 10.51 29.51 14.68
CA LEU A 106 10.36 30.95 14.45
C LEU A 106 10.08 31.27 12.97
N ASN A 107 9.12 32.17 12.72
CA ASN A 107 8.71 32.63 11.39
C ASN A 107 8.31 31.50 10.42
N ALA A 108 7.91 30.33 10.95
CA ALA A 108 7.41 29.23 10.13
C ALA A 108 6.14 29.65 9.39
N SER A 109 5.99 29.26 8.11
CA SER A 109 4.83 29.63 7.30
C SER A 109 3.51 29.24 7.97
N ASN A 110 2.56 30.18 8.03
CA ASN A 110 1.20 29.88 8.42
C ASN A 110 0.52 29.11 7.27
N ILE A 111 0.38 27.80 7.43
CA ILE A 111 -0.28 26.94 6.43
C ILE A 111 -1.82 26.91 6.63
N GLY A 112 -2.33 27.65 7.63
CA GLY A 112 -3.74 27.62 8.01
C GLY A 112 -4.19 26.24 8.50
N THR A 113 -5.51 26.04 8.57
CA THR A 113 -6.07 24.70 8.71
C THR A 113 -5.88 23.97 7.39
N VAL A 114 -4.87 23.10 7.30
CA VAL A 114 -4.88 22.06 6.28
C VAL A 114 -5.90 21.02 6.72
N SER A 115 -7.08 21.06 6.14
CA SER A 115 -7.97 19.89 6.21
C SER A 115 -7.16 18.72 5.67
N ALA A 116 -7.15 17.60 6.39
CA ALA A 116 -6.68 16.34 5.80
C ALA A 116 -7.35 16.23 4.43
N PRO A 117 -6.62 15.84 3.36
CA PRO A 117 -7.27 15.59 2.08
C PRO A 117 -8.46 14.68 2.37
N GLU A 118 -9.65 15.10 1.96
CA GLU A 118 -10.84 14.27 2.11
C GLU A 118 -10.46 12.90 1.58
N ALA A 119 -10.63 11.87 2.42
CA ALA A 119 -10.38 10.51 1.98
C ALA A 119 -11.16 10.34 0.68
N GLN A 120 -10.44 10.15 -0.42
CA GLN A 120 -11.08 9.92 -1.70
C GLN A 120 -12.04 8.75 -1.46
N ALA A 121 -13.33 8.97 -1.71
CA ALA A 121 -14.30 7.90 -1.63
C ALA A 121 -13.73 6.71 -2.40
N GLU A 122 -13.74 5.52 -1.81
CA GLU A 122 -13.40 4.34 -2.59
C GLU A 122 -14.24 4.38 -3.86
N PRO A 123 -13.63 4.16 -5.04
CA PRO A 123 -14.39 4.08 -6.27
C PRO A 123 -15.53 3.08 -6.04
N ALA A 124 -16.77 3.56 -6.19
CA ALA A 124 -17.92 2.69 -6.10
C ALA A 124 -17.70 1.53 -7.08
N PRO A 125 -17.74 0.26 -6.63
CA PRO A 125 -17.60 -0.87 -7.55
C PRO A 125 -18.71 -0.75 -8.59
N SER A 126 -18.34 -0.43 -9.84
CA SER A 126 -19.31 -0.37 -10.95
C SER A 126 -19.63 -1.77 -11.50
N ALA A 127 -19.02 -2.80 -10.94
CA ALA A 127 -19.47 -4.17 -11.15
C ALA A 127 -20.64 -4.40 -10.21
N ALA A 128 -21.85 -4.54 -10.76
CA ALA A 128 -22.92 -5.20 -10.03
C ALA A 128 -22.36 -6.51 -9.49
N ASP A 129 -22.47 -6.75 -8.19
CA ASP A 129 -22.19 -8.06 -7.63
C ASP A 129 -22.92 -9.07 -8.50
N VAL A 130 -22.15 -9.88 -9.25
CA VAL A 130 -22.67 -11.05 -9.91
C VAL A 130 -23.16 -11.91 -8.76
N THR A 131 -24.45 -11.81 -8.46
CA THR A 131 -25.08 -12.65 -7.46
C THR A 131 -25.02 -14.03 -8.08
N PRO A 132 -24.17 -14.96 -7.60
CA PRO A 132 -24.08 -16.26 -8.24
C PRO A 132 -25.43 -16.91 -7.99
N THR A 133 -26.26 -16.99 -9.04
CA THR A 133 -27.48 -17.77 -8.99
C THR A 133 -27.04 -19.23 -9.05
N VAL A 134 -26.64 -19.77 -7.91
CA VAL A 134 -26.39 -21.20 -7.74
C VAL A 134 -27.75 -21.90 -7.76
N GLY A 135 -28.23 -22.23 -8.97
CA GLY A 135 -29.49 -22.96 -9.19
C GLY A 135 -29.55 -24.33 -8.52
N ASN A 136 -28.42 -24.82 -8.01
CA ASN A 136 -28.30 -26.10 -7.31
C ASN A 136 -27.23 -25.99 -6.20
N ALA A 137 -27.54 -25.35 -5.08
CA ALA A 137 -26.67 -25.39 -3.90
C ALA A 137 -26.60 -26.84 -3.36
N PRO A 138 -25.43 -27.49 -3.32
CA PRO A 138 -25.30 -28.80 -2.68
C PRO A 138 -25.33 -28.63 -1.16
N THR A 139 -26.11 -29.48 -0.49
CA THR A 139 -26.25 -29.50 0.97
C THR A 139 -24.88 -29.71 1.64
N ALA A 140 -24.52 -28.80 2.54
CA ALA A 140 -23.22 -28.75 3.22
C ALA A 140 -22.87 -30.09 3.89
N THR A 141 -21.73 -30.67 3.51
CA THR A 141 -21.07 -31.76 4.26
C THR A 141 -19.65 -31.31 4.61
N ASN A 142 -19.48 -30.93 5.88
CA ASN A 142 -18.25 -30.63 6.63
C ASN A 142 -17.23 -29.63 6.08
N ALA A 143 -17.00 -28.59 6.89
CA ALA A 143 -15.99 -27.56 6.75
C ALA A 143 -14.56 -28.12 6.95
N ALA A 144 -13.76 -28.13 5.88
CA ALA A 144 -12.30 -28.20 5.99
C ALA A 144 -11.52 -27.60 4.80
N ASP A 145 -12.14 -27.33 3.64
CA ASP A 145 -11.43 -26.67 2.54
C ASP A 145 -12.21 -25.46 2.01
N VAL A 146 -11.58 -24.29 2.11
CA VAL A 146 -11.97 -23.07 1.42
C VAL A 146 -11.68 -23.29 -0.07
N THR A 147 -12.70 -23.61 -0.86
CA THR A 147 -12.56 -23.60 -2.32
C THR A 147 -12.61 -22.15 -2.79
N VAL A 148 -11.43 -21.65 -3.18
CA VAL A 148 -11.22 -20.35 -3.81
C VAL A 148 -12.01 -20.29 -5.12
N THR A 149 -13.07 -19.49 -5.14
CA THR A 149 -13.83 -19.14 -6.34
C THR A 149 -13.40 -17.76 -6.80
N GLY A 150 -12.48 -17.70 -7.75
CA GLY A 150 -12.13 -16.50 -8.51
C GLY A 150 -11.60 -16.91 -9.87
N THR A 151 -12.16 -16.35 -10.94
CA THR A 151 -11.72 -16.58 -12.32
C THR A 151 -10.40 -15.87 -12.56
N TYR A 152 -9.33 -16.64 -12.56
CA TYR A 152 -7.98 -16.22 -12.90
C TYR A 152 -7.71 -16.73 -14.32
N ALA A 153 -7.59 -15.85 -15.31
CA ALA A 153 -7.14 -16.23 -16.65
C ALA A 153 -5.62 -16.49 -16.65
N ASP A 154 -5.19 -17.28 -15.68
CA ASP A 154 -3.79 -17.60 -15.38
C ASP A 154 -3.53 -18.98 -16.00
N ASP A 155 -2.29 -19.28 -16.38
CA ASP A 155 -1.91 -20.48 -17.16
C ASP A 155 -2.48 -21.83 -16.66
N ASP A 156 -2.98 -21.89 -15.42
CA ASP A 156 -3.63 -23.03 -14.78
C ASP A 156 -4.96 -23.44 -15.44
N ASP A 157 -5.82 -22.50 -15.85
CA ASP A 157 -7.12 -22.83 -16.49
C ASP A 157 -6.92 -23.43 -17.89
N ALA A 158 -5.97 -22.89 -18.65
CA ALA A 158 -5.61 -23.39 -19.98
C ALA A 158 -4.93 -24.76 -19.90
N LEU A 159 -4.07 -24.96 -18.87
CA LEU A 159 -3.44 -26.24 -18.60
C LEU A 159 -4.47 -27.29 -18.16
N GLU A 160 -5.43 -26.93 -17.31
CA GLU A 160 -6.52 -27.82 -16.90
C GLU A 160 -7.38 -28.25 -18.09
N ALA A 161 -7.74 -27.31 -18.98
CA ALA A 161 -8.47 -27.63 -20.20
C ALA A 161 -7.68 -28.60 -21.11
N ALA A 162 -6.38 -28.37 -21.30
CA ALA A 162 -5.52 -29.24 -22.10
C ALA A 162 -5.35 -30.63 -21.47
N ILE A 163 -5.19 -30.71 -20.15
CA ILE A 163 -5.10 -31.98 -19.41
C ILE A 163 -6.42 -32.76 -19.54
N ASN A 164 -7.56 -32.09 -19.43
CA ASN A 164 -8.87 -32.72 -19.56
C ASN A 164 -9.12 -33.25 -20.98
N ALA A 165 -8.69 -32.50 -22.02
CA ALA A 165 -8.72 -32.97 -23.40
C ALA A 165 -7.83 -34.21 -23.61
N ASN A 166 -6.57 -34.17 -23.16
CA ASN A 166 -5.67 -35.32 -23.24
C ASN A 166 -6.21 -36.54 -22.48
N ARG A 167 -6.89 -36.35 -21.34
CA ARG A 167 -7.52 -37.43 -20.59
C ARG A 167 -8.68 -38.06 -21.38
N ALA A 168 -9.47 -37.26 -22.09
CA ALA A 168 -10.52 -37.76 -22.96
C ALA A 168 -9.95 -38.57 -24.14
N ASP A 169 -8.88 -38.09 -24.77
CA ASP A 169 -8.19 -38.79 -25.85
C ASP A 169 -7.62 -40.14 -25.37
N VAL A 170 -6.99 -40.17 -24.20
CA VAL A 170 -6.48 -41.41 -23.59
C VAL A 170 -7.62 -42.40 -23.30
N ALA A 171 -8.77 -41.93 -22.82
CA ALA A 171 -9.93 -42.79 -22.58
C ALA A 171 -10.48 -43.39 -23.90
N ALA A 172 -10.50 -42.60 -24.98
CA ALA A 172 -10.89 -43.07 -26.31
C ALA A 172 -9.90 -44.12 -26.86
N ILE A 173 -8.59 -43.88 -26.73
CA ILE A 173 -7.54 -44.84 -27.11
C ILE A 173 -7.69 -46.15 -26.32
N LEU A 174 -7.94 -46.06 -25.02
CA LEU A 174 -8.10 -47.25 -24.18
C LEU A 174 -9.32 -48.07 -24.61
N THR A 175 -10.42 -47.41 -24.96
CA THR A 175 -11.62 -48.06 -25.50
C THR A 175 -11.32 -48.77 -26.81
N TRP A 176 -10.64 -48.09 -27.74
CA TRP A 176 -10.24 -48.67 -29.02
C TRP A 176 -9.29 -49.87 -28.84
N ALA A 177 -8.30 -49.76 -27.96
CA ALA A 177 -7.38 -50.85 -27.64
C ALA A 177 -8.11 -52.06 -27.03
N GLY A 178 -9.11 -51.83 -26.19
CA GLY A 178 -9.97 -52.88 -25.64
C GLY A 178 -10.76 -53.62 -26.73
N ALA A 179 -11.34 -52.88 -27.68
CA ALA A 179 -12.02 -53.46 -28.84
C ALA A 179 -11.05 -54.28 -29.71
N ALA A 180 -9.90 -53.70 -30.06
CA ALA A 180 -8.87 -54.38 -30.85
C ALA A 180 -8.36 -55.66 -30.19
N LYS A 181 -8.16 -55.66 -28.87
CA LYS A 181 -7.78 -56.86 -28.11
C LYS A 181 -8.84 -57.95 -28.22
N THR A 182 -10.11 -57.57 -28.18
CA THR A 182 -11.25 -58.51 -28.34
C THR A 182 -11.26 -59.11 -29.74
N ASP A 183 -11.11 -58.27 -30.76
CA ASP A 183 -11.09 -58.71 -32.17
C ASP A 183 -9.90 -59.65 -32.45
N ILE A 184 -8.72 -59.33 -31.92
CA ILE A 184 -7.52 -60.20 -32.04
C ILE A 184 -7.77 -61.55 -31.35
N GLY A 185 -8.43 -61.57 -30.18
CA GLY A 185 -8.80 -62.80 -29.49
C GLY A 185 -9.79 -63.66 -30.29
N ALA A 186 -10.77 -63.03 -30.93
CA ALA A 186 -11.70 -63.71 -31.83
C ALA A 186 -10.98 -64.29 -33.06
N LEU A 187 -10.06 -63.53 -33.66
CA LEU A 187 -9.25 -63.99 -34.80
C LEU A 187 -8.37 -65.19 -34.41
N ALA A 188 -7.71 -65.16 -33.25
CA ALA A 188 -6.92 -66.28 -32.75
C ALA A 188 -7.77 -67.55 -32.57
N THR A 189 -8.99 -67.39 -32.05
CA THR A 189 -9.95 -68.50 -31.90
C THR A 189 -10.34 -69.10 -33.26
N ASN A 190 -10.63 -68.25 -34.24
CA ASN A 190 -10.96 -68.70 -35.60
C ASN A 190 -9.78 -69.40 -36.28
N LEU A 191 -8.55 -68.91 -36.10
CA LEU A 191 -7.35 -69.53 -36.67
C LEU A 191 -7.12 -70.93 -36.09
N ASN A 192 -7.29 -71.11 -34.78
CA ASN A 192 -7.20 -72.43 -34.15
C ASN A 192 -8.25 -73.39 -34.72
N LYS A 193 -9.49 -72.93 -34.88
CA LYS A 193 -10.55 -73.74 -35.49
C LYS A 193 -10.23 -74.15 -36.91
N ILE A 194 -9.71 -73.23 -37.73
CA ILE A 194 -9.28 -73.54 -39.10
C ILE A 194 -8.16 -74.58 -39.09
N ASN A 195 -7.20 -74.48 -38.17
CA ASN A 195 -6.12 -75.44 -38.05
C ASN A 195 -6.64 -76.84 -37.67
N ASP A 196 -7.59 -76.92 -36.74
CA ASP A 196 -8.25 -78.16 -36.35
C ASP A 196 -9.05 -78.77 -37.52
N ASP A 197 -9.80 -77.93 -38.25
CA ASP A 197 -10.57 -78.35 -39.44
C ASP A 197 -9.64 -78.88 -40.54
N ILE A 198 -8.51 -78.21 -40.81
CA ILE A 198 -7.49 -78.67 -41.77
C ILE A 198 -6.90 -80.00 -41.31
N ALA A 199 -6.53 -80.15 -40.05
CA ALA A 199 -6.00 -81.40 -39.51
C ALA A 199 -7.01 -82.55 -39.67
N ALA A 200 -8.29 -82.28 -39.41
CA ALA A 200 -9.36 -83.25 -39.60
C ALA A 200 -9.55 -83.63 -41.08
N ILE A 201 -9.46 -82.68 -42.01
CA ILE A 201 -9.52 -82.95 -43.45
C ILE A 201 -8.33 -83.81 -43.88
N VAL A 202 -7.11 -83.44 -43.48
CA VAL A 202 -5.88 -84.20 -43.80
C VAL A 202 -5.99 -85.64 -43.29
N ALA A 203 -6.46 -85.84 -42.06
CA ALA A 203 -6.67 -87.18 -41.50
C ALA A 203 -7.67 -88.01 -42.31
N LYS A 204 -8.77 -87.40 -42.77
CA LYS A 204 -9.77 -88.05 -43.64
C LYS A 204 -9.17 -88.43 -45.00
N LEU A 205 -8.39 -87.55 -45.62
CA LEU A 205 -7.77 -87.81 -46.92
C LEU A 205 -6.71 -88.92 -46.84
N LYS A 206 -5.91 -88.97 -45.77
CA LYS A 206 -4.99 -90.08 -45.48
C LYS A 206 -5.76 -91.40 -45.33
N THR A 207 -6.86 -91.40 -44.58
CA THR A 207 -7.71 -92.59 -44.41
C THR A 207 -8.34 -93.05 -45.73
N ALA A 208 -8.62 -92.12 -46.64
CA ALA A 208 -9.14 -92.41 -47.98
C ALA A 208 -8.06 -92.86 -48.99
N GLY A 209 -6.78 -92.91 -48.60
CA GLY A 209 -5.68 -93.37 -49.46
C GLY A 209 -5.29 -92.39 -50.58
N ILE A 210 -5.62 -91.11 -50.44
CA ILE A 210 -5.38 -90.09 -51.48
C ILE A 210 -3.93 -89.58 -51.44
N PHE A 211 -3.26 -89.63 -50.27
CA PHE A 211 -1.82 -89.40 -50.09
C PHE A 211 -1.33 -90.02 -48.77
N GLU A 212 -0.02 -90.22 -48.61
CA GLU A 212 0.63 -90.81 -47.41
C GLU A 212 0.80 -89.82 -46.25
#